data_AF-A0A7V9KJZ7-F1
#
_entry.id   AF-A0A7V9KJZ7-F1
#
_cell.length_a   1.000
_cell.length_b   1.000
_cell.length_c   1.000
_cell.angle_alpha   90.00
_cell.angle_beta   90.00
_cell.angle_gamma   90.00
#
_symmetry.space_group_name_H-M   'P 1'
#
loop_
_entity.id
_entity.type
_entity.pdbx_description
1 polymer ?
#
loop_
_entity_poly.entity_id
_entity_poly.type
_entity_poly.pdbx_seq_one_letter_code
_entity_poly.pdbx_strand_id
1 'polypeptide(L)'
;MAAANRPTPIEAGSKDAKAKDAALTAAVAQIEREFGAGSVMKLGSDTVMDVETIPTGALTLDLALGVGGVPTGRIVEIFGPESSGKTTLVYHIIAQCQARGGICAFVDAEHSMDPVYARRIGVDTDELLISQPDYGEQALEIVDILTRSGAVDLVAVDSVAALTPRVELEGQMGEVQVGLQARLMSQALRKLAGNLNRAKTVCLFTNQIREKIGVSFGSPETQPGGRALKFYSSQRLDLRRIETLKEGTEAVGNRVRVKVVKNKVAAPFRQAEFDVEYGVGISNESCLLDLGVENGVVTKSGSFFSYGETRLGQGRNNSKHFLADNPEMADEIEAKIYAALGVEQTNGGSARTANPAPEKPSPTEVEAAAAAATPPAAEEPQAA
;
A
#
# COMPACT_ATOMS: atom_id res chain seq x y z
N MET A 1 11.11 40.28 -12.82
CA MET A 1 10.06 40.96 -13.61
C MET A 1 9.40 39.95 -14.53
N ALA A 2 8.16 39.56 -14.23
CA ALA A 2 7.13 39.06 -15.14
C ALA A 2 5.92 38.65 -14.28
N ALA A 3 5.15 39.64 -13.82
CA ALA A 3 3.88 39.37 -13.15
C ALA A 3 2.91 38.81 -14.20
N ALA A 4 2.47 37.57 -14.00
CA ALA A 4 1.45 36.94 -14.83
C ALA A 4 0.16 37.77 -14.75
N ASN A 5 -0.32 38.19 -15.90
CA ASN A 5 -1.52 38.98 -16.11
C ASN A 5 -2.76 38.14 -15.70
N ARG A 6 -3.17 38.19 -14.43
CA ARG A 6 -4.46 37.64 -13.99
C ARG A 6 -5.55 38.57 -14.55
N PRO A 7 -6.57 38.06 -15.27
CA PRO A 7 -7.70 38.89 -15.65
C PRO A 7 -8.34 39.48 -14.38
N THR A 8 -8.62 40.78 -14.41
CA THR A 8 -9.30 41.49 -13.33
C THR A 8 -10.65 40.83 -13.03
N PRO A 9 -11.03 40.64 -11.75
CA PRO A 9 -12.34 40.12 -11.41
C PRO A 9 -13.43 41.00 -12.02
N ILE A 10 -14.39 40.40 -12.72
CA ILE A 10 -15.61 41.08 -13.17
C ILE A 10 -16.28 41.64 -11.91
N GLU A 11 -16.53 42.95 -11.88
CA GLU A 11 -17.19 43.62 -10.74
C GLU A 11 -18.44 42.85 -10.31
N ALA A 12 -18.43 42.35 -9.08
CA ALA A 12 -19.54 41.62 -8.48
C ALA A 12 -20.74 42.57 -8.33
N GLY A 13 -21.62 42.59 -9.34
CA GLY A 13 -22.80 43.45 -9.34
C GLY A 13 -23.42 43.77 -10.71
N SER A 14 -22.74 43.49 -11.83
CA SER A 14 -23.32 43.77 -13.16
C SER A 14 -24.50 42.83 -13.48
N LYS A 15 -25.48 43.30 -14.26
CA LYS A 15 -26.61 42.48 -14.75
C LYS A 15 -26.12 41.19 -15.43
N ASP A 16 -24.96 41.24 -16.09
CA ASP A 16 -24.35 40.10 -16.76
C ASP A 16 -23.79 39.05 -15.79
N ALA A 17 -23.27 39.46 -14.63
CA ALA A 17 -22.81 38.53 -13.59
C ALA A 17 -23.99 37.73 -13.01
N LYS A 18 -25.13 38.39 -12.77
CA LYS A 18 -26.37 37.72 -12.31
C LYS A 18 -26.95 36.78 -13.37
N ALA A 19 -26.93 37.16 -14.65
CA ALA A 19 -27.39 36.30 -15.74
C ALA A 19 -26.50 35.06 -15.91
N LYS A 20 -25.17 35.21 -15.78
CA LYS A 20 -24.22 34.10 -15.80
C LYS A 20 -24.40 33.14 -14.62
N ASP A 21 -24.63 33.67 -13.42
CA ASP A 21 -24.84 32.86 -12.22
C ASP A 21 -26.17 32.09 -12.27
N ALA A 22 -27.23 32.72 -12.79
CA ALA A 22 -28.51 32.05 -13.04
C ALA A 22 -28.39 30.94 -14.09
N ALA A 23 -27.69 31.19 -15.21
CA ALA A 23 -27.43 30.19 -16.24
C ALA A 23 -26.58 29.02 -15.71
N LEU A 24 -25.55 29.32 -14.91
CA LEU A 24 -24.72 28.31 -14.24
C LEU A 24 -25.55 27.46 -13.27
N THR A 25 -26.40 28.08 -12.47
CA THR A 25 -27.28 27.36 -11.52
C THR A 25 -28.27 26.46 -12.24
N ALA A 26 -28.87 26.94 -13.34
CA ALA A 26 -29.76 26.13 -14.17
C ALA A 26 -29.03 24.94 -14.81
N ALA A 27 -27.81 25.16 -15.31
CA ALA A 27 -26.98 24.09 -15.87
C ALA A 27 -26.59 23.05 -14.80
N VAL A 28 -26.17 23.48 -13.61
CA VAL A 28 -25.88 22.60 -12.47
C VAL A 28 -27.11 21.77 -12.10
N ALA A 29 -28.28 22.39 -11.95
CA ALA A 29 -29.51 21.69 -11.61
C ALA A 29 -29.97 20.73 -12.73
N GLN A 30 -29.69 21.05 -13.99
CA GLN A 30 -29.94 20.14 -15.10
C GLN A 30 -29.02 18.92 -15.04
N ILE A 31 -27.72 19.13 -14.81
CA ILE A 31 -26.73 18.04 -14.67
C ILE A 31 -27.07 17.15 -13.47
N GLU A 32 -27.48 17.70 -12.33
CA GLU A 32 -27.91 16.90 -11.17
C GLU A 32 -29.19 16.10 -11.45
N ARG A 33 -30.14 16.65 -12.22
CA ARG A 33 -31.38 15.95 -12.59
C ARG A 33 -31.12 14.80 -13.56
N GLU A 34 -30.21 15.00 -14.52
CA GLU A 34 -29.88 14.00 -15.54
C GLU A 34 -28.93 12.92 -15.03
N PHE A 35 -27.97 13.27 -14.17
CA PHE A 35 -26.86 12.40 -13.78
C PHE A 35 -26.79 12.08 -12.27
N GLY A 36 -27.73 12.60 -11.47
CA GLY A 36 -27.82 12.37 -10.03
C GLY A 36 -27.17 13.48 -9.18
N ALA A 37 -27.58 13.56 -7.92
CA ALA A 37 -27.01 14.51 -6.96
C ALA A 37 -25.49 14.30 -6.80
N GLY A 38 -24.73 15.39 -6.79
CA GLY A 38 -23.26 15.33 -6.69
C GLY A 38 -22.52 15.06 -8.00
N SER A 39 -23.21 15.00 -9.15
CA SER A 39 -22.58 14.88 -10.48
C SER A 39 -21.73 16.10 -10.87
N VAL A 40 -22.04 17.27 -10.30
CA VAL A 40 -21.27 18.50 -10.43
C VAL A 40 -21.33 19.29 -9.12
N MET A 41 -20.18 19.74 -8.63
CA MET A 41 -20.09 20.48 -7.37
C MET A 41 -18.94 21.50 -7.40
N LYS A 42 -19.08 22.58 -6.63
CA LYS A 42 -18.01 23.59 -6.47
C LYS A 42 -16.91 22.97 -5.62
N LEU A 43 -15.66 23.05 -6.09
CA LEU A 43 -14.50 22.46 -5.39
C LEU A 43 -14.28 23.02 -3.97
N GLY A 44 -14.75 24.23 -3.68
CA GLY A 44 -14.54 24.93 -2.41
C GLY A 44 -15.77 25.07 -1.51
N SER A 45 -16.89 24.40 -1.80
CA SER A 45 -17.97 24.27 -0.80
C SER A 45 -17.56 23.25 0.26
N ASP A 46 -17.80 23.55 1.54
CA ASP A 46 -17.26 23.00 2.82
C ASP A 46 -17.04 21.49 2.99
N THR A 47 -17.30 20.65 2.00
CA THR A 47 -16.68 19.33 1.89
C THR A 47 -15.26 19.48 1.35
N VAL A 48 -14.32 19.86 2.22
CA VAL A 48 -12.93 19.43 2.02
C VAL A 48 -13.01 17.92 1.79
N MET A 49 -12.52 17.43 0.65
CA MET A 49 -12.40 15.99 0.42
C MET A 49 -11.34 15.47 1.39
N ASP A 50 -11.69 15.30 2.66
CA ASP A 50 -10.92 14.50 3.60
C ASP A 50 -10.86 13.12 2.99
N VAL A 51 -9.69 12.80 2.45
CA VAL A 51 -9.44 11.51 1.85
C VAL A 51 -9.33 10.55 3.01
N GLU A 52 -10.41 9.84 3.29
CA GLU A 52 -10.41 8.74 4.23
C GLU A 52 -9.35 7.71 3.82
N THR A 53 -8.66 7.16 4.82
CA THR A 53 -7.53 6.26 4.62
C THR A 53 -7.61 5.03 5.51
N ILE A 54 -7.03 3.93 5.02
CA ILE A 54 -6.75 2.71 5.77
C ILE A 54 -5.25 2.69 6.10
N PRO A 55 -4.83 2.59 7.37
CA PRO A 55 -3.43 2.49 7.73
C PRO A 55 -2.77 1.28 7.10
N THR A 56 -1.46 1.38 6.88
CA THR A 56 -0.69 0.30 6.27
C THR A 56 -0.24 -0.77 7.26
N GLY A 57 -0.39 -0.50 8.56
CA GLY A 57 0.19 -1.34 9.62
C GLY A 57 1.70 -1.13 9.77
N ALA A 58 2.26 -0.11 9.11
CA ALA A 58 3.64 0.33 9.21
C ALA A 58 3.67 1.84 9.46
N LEU A 59 3.86 2.25 10.72
CA LEU A 59 3.78 3.67 11.12
C LEU A 59 4.68 4.60 10.27
N THR A 60 5.90 4.17 9.95
CA THR A 60 6.81 4.94 9.08
C THR A 60 6.25 5.15 7.68
N LEU A 61 5.54 4.16 7.13
CA LEU A 61 4.90 4.25 5.83
C LEU A 61 3.68 5.15 5.86
N ASP A 62 2.85 5.08 6.90
CA ASP A 62 1.67 5.94 7.03
C ASP A 62 2.04 7.43 7.06
N LEU A 63 3.12 7.77 7.77
CA LEU A 63 3.70 9.12 7.78
C LEU A 63 4.31 9.50 6.41
N ALA A 64 4.99 8.57 5.74
CA ALA A 64 5.54 8.80 4.40
C ALA A 64 4.45 8.98 3.33
N LEU A 65 3.28 8.35 3.50
CA LEU A 65 2.12 8.54 2.62
C LEU A 65 1.47 9.91 2.82
N GLY A 66 1.67 10.54 3.98
CA GLY A 66 1.27 11.92 4.29
C GLY A 66 -0.22 12.12 4.58
N VAL A 67 -1.03 11.08 4.40
CA VAL A 67 -2.47 11.03 4.70
C VAL A 67 -2.80 9.93 5.72
N GLY A 68 -1.78 9.33 6.35
CA GLY A 68 -1.96 8.30 7.37
C GLY A 68 -2.32 6.91 6.85
N GLY A 69 -2.21 6.65 5.55
CA GLY A 69 -2.51 5.34 4.97
C GLY A 69 -2.83 5.35 3.47
N VAL A 70 -3.45 4.26 3.01
CA VAL A 70 -3.93 4.10 1.63
C VAL A 70 -5.34 4.71 1.47
N PRO A 71 -5.60 5.49 0.41
CA PRO A 71 -6.84 6.26 0.28
C PRO A 71 -8.03 5.43 -0.22
N THR A 72 -9.18 5.57 0.44
CA THR A 72 -10.45 4.90 0.08
C THR A 72 -10.96 5.32 -1.29
N GLY A 73 -11.62 4.37 -1.97
CA GLY A 73 -12.14 4.56 -3.32
C GLY A 73 -11.08 4.76 -4.40
N ARG A 74 -9.84 4.33 -4.16
CA ARG A 74 -8.70 4.48 -5.08
C ARG A 74 -7.97 3.17 -5.31
N ILE A 75 -7.21 3.16 -6.41
CA ILE A 75 -6.28 2.09 -6.75
C ILE A 75 -4.90 2.41 -6.17
N VAL A 76 -4.25 1.42 -5.55
CA VAL A 76 -2.86 1.48 -5.07
C VAL A 76 -2.07 0.34 -5.71
N GLU A 77 -0.89 0.64 -6.23
CA GLU A 77 0.02 -0.38 -6.76
C GLU A 77 1.20 -0.57 -5.82
N ILE A 78 1.44 -1.81 -5.40
CA ILE A 78 2.57 -2.24 -4.58
C ILE A 78 3.45 -3.11 -5.46
N PHE A 79 4.65 -2.66 -5.79
CA PHE A 79 5.53 -3.39 -6.69
C PHE A 79 6.95 -3.46 -6.15
N GLY A 80 7.71 -4.43 -6.63
CA GLY A 80 9.06 -4.68 -6.13
C GLY A 80 9.59 -6.03 -6.59
N PRO A 81 10.87 -6.33 -6.28
CA PRO A 81 11.45 -7.65 -6.51
C PRO A 81 10.67 -8.77 -5.81
N GLU A 82 10.97 -10.01 -6.13
CA GLU A 82 10.51 -11.16 -5.35
C GLU A 82 11.00 -11.06 -3.90
N SER A 83 10.23 -11.61 -2.96
CA SER A 83 10.54 -11.61 -1.52
C SER A 83 10.83 -10.22 -0.91
N SER A 84 10.31 -9.15 -1.52
CA SER A 84 10.42 -7.77 -1.01
C SER A 84 9.38 -7.39 0.05
N GLY A 85 8.46 -8.32 0.38
CA GLY A 85 7.40 -8.08 1.38
C GLY A 85 6.09 -7.50 0.83
N LYS A 86 5.84 -7.60 -0.49
CA LYS A 86 4.60 -7.08 -1.13
C LYS A 86 3.33 -7.67 -0.52
N THR A 87 3.23 -9.00 -0.50
CA THR A 87 2.07 -9.73 0.05
C THR A 87 1.97 -9.53 1.56
N THR A 88 3.10 -9.50 2.29
CA THR A 88 3.12 -9.15 3.71
C THR A 88 2.49 -7.78 3.97
N LEU A 89 2.88 -6.74 3.22
CA LEU A 89 2.29 -5.41 3.35
C LEU A 89 0.78 -5.42 3.03
N VAL A 90 0.36 -6.19 2.02
CA VAL A 90 -1.07 -6.36 1.70
C VAL A 90 -1.82 -6.97 2.88
N TYR A 91 -1.30 -8.03 3.52
CA TYR A 91 -1.92 -8.63 4.69
C TYR A 91 -2.03 -7.65 5.87
N HIS A 92 -1.02 -6.81 6.11
CA HIS A 92 -1.13 -5.77 7.14
C HIS A 92 -2.23 -4.75 6.83
N ILE A 93 -2.36 -4.30 5.58
CA ILE A 93 -3.43 -3.37 5.20
C ILE A 93 -4.82 -4.04 5.35
N ILE A 94 -4.94 -5.33 4.98
CA ILE A 94 -6.16 -6.11 5.19
C ILE A 94 -6.49 -6.19 6.69
N ALA A 95 -5.53 -6.57 7.53
CA ALA A 95 -5.71 -6.67 8.97
C ALA A 95 -6.15 -5.32 9.58
N GLN A 96 -5.55 -4.21 9.14
CA GLN A 96 -5.95 -2.86 9.56
C GLN A 96 -7.36 -2.48 9.11
N CYS A 97 -7.78 -2.91 7.92
CA CYS A 97 -9.15 -2.71 7.45
C CYS A 97 -10.17 -3.53 8.27
N GLN A 98 -9.89 -4.82 8.49
CA GLN A 98 -10.75 -5.71 9.28
C GLN A 98 -10.85 -5.28 10.74
N ALA A 99 -9.75 -4.83 11.35
CA ALA A 99 -9.74 -4.28 12.71
C ALA A 99 -10.66 -3.05 12.88
N ARG A 100 -10.98 -2.37 11.77
CA ARG A 100 -11.92 -1.24 11.71
C ARG A 100 -13.34 -1.65 11.32
N GLY A 101 -13.63 -2.96 11.29
CA GLY A 101 -14.90 -3.53 10.91
C GLY A 101 -15.15 -3.57 9.40
N GLY A 102 -14.11 -3.33 8.58
CA GLY A 102 -14.23 -3.35 7.13
C GLY A 102 -14.20 -4.76 6.55
N ILE A 103 -14.91 -4.96 5.43
CA ILE A 103 -14.97 -6.24 4.71
C ILE A 103 -13.88 -6.27 3.65
N CYS A 104 -13.06 -7.32 3.68
CA CYS A 104 -11.92 -7.48 2.78
C CYS A 104 -12.12 -8.65 1.81
N ALA A 105 -11.54 -8.51 0.61
CA ALA A 105 -11.42 -9.58 -0.36
C ALA A 105 -9.99 -9.71 -0.89
N PHE A 106 -9.55 -10.95 -1.13
CA PHE A 106 -8.25 -11.29 -1.67
C PHE A 106 -8.42 -12.15 -2.93
N VAL A 107 -7.97 -11.62 -4.06
CA VAL A 107 -7.95 -12.30 -5.36
C VAL A 107 -6.53 -12.83 -5.57
N ASP A 108 -6.35 -14.11 -5.25
CA ASP A 108 -5.09 -14.85 -5.34
C ASP A 108 -4.92 -15.42 -6.74
N ALA A 109 -4.40 -14.60 -7.65
CA ALA A 109 -4.06 -15.02 -9.01
C ALA A 109 -2.72 -15.78 -9.06
N GLU A 110 -1.84 -15.63 -8.07
CA GLU A 110 -0.59 -16.39 -7.98
C GLU A 110 -0.76 -17.79 -7.35
N HIS A 111 -1.94 -18.09 -6.79
CA HIS A 111 -2.23 -19.33 -6.05
C HIS A 111 -1.21 -19.61 -4.93
N SER A 112 -0.75 -18.55 -4.27
CA SER A 112 0.38 -18.57 -3.32
C SER A 112 0.02 -18.05 -1.93
N MET A 113 -1.27 -17.79 -1.68
CA MET A 113 -1.73 -17.31 -0.38
C MET A 113 -1.46 -18.33 0.74
N ASP A 114 -0.74 -17.90 1.78
CA ASP A 114 -0.55 -18.66 3.02
C ASP A 114 -1.52 -18.15 4.11
N PRO A 115 -2.61 -18.88 4.41
CA PRO A 115 -3.58 -18.47 5.42
C PRO A 115 -3.03 -18.53 6.85
N VAL A 116 -2.03 -19.37 7.13
CA VAL A 116 -1.40 -19.46 8.46
C VAL A 116 -0.59 -18.18 8.71
N TYR A 117 0.21 -17.77 7.73
CA TYR A 117 0.99 -16.54 7.82
C TYR A 117 0.09 -15.29 7.86
N ALA A 118 -0.97 -15.24 7.03
CA ALA A 118 -1.95 -14.15 7.09
C ALA A 118 -2.60 -14.03 8.48
N ARG A 119 -2.99 -15.16 9.08
CA ARG A 119 -3.56 -15.18 10.44
C ARG A 119 -2.57 -14.72 11.50
N ARG A 120 -1.29 -15.10 11.39
CA ARG A 120 -0.21 -14.62 12.30
C ARG A 120 -0.02 -13.10 12.24
N ILE A 121 -0.18 -12.49 11.07
CA ILE A 121 -0.13 -11.02 10.87
C ILE A 121 -1.36 -10.32 11.50
N GLY A 122 -2.44 -11.05 11.76
CA GLY A 122 -3.69 -10.51 12.32
C GLY A 122 -4.81 -10.35 11.29
N VAL A 123 -4.71 -10.98 10.12
CA VAL A 123 -5.83 -11.11 9.19
C VAL A 123 -6.85 -12.07 9.78
N ASP A 124 -8.11 -11.64 9.87
CA ASP A 124 -9.23 -12.53 10.15
C ASP A 124 -9.55 -13.34 8.88
N THR A 125 -8.86 -14.48 8.77
CA THR A 125 -9.02 -15.38 7.60
C THR A 125 -10.35 -16.11 7.56
N ASP A 126 -11.14 -16.11 8.65
CA ASP A 126 -12.46 -16.75 8.66
C ASP A 126 -13.50 -15.86 7.94
N GLU A 127 -13.33 -14.54 8.02
CA GLU A 127 -14.19 -13.53 7.36
C GLU A 127 -13.60 -12.97 6.05
N LEU A 128 -12.36 -13.32 5.70
CA LEU A 128 -11.73 -12.84 4.46
C LEU A 128 -12.32 -13.55 3.23
N LEU A 129 -12.88 -12.78 2.30
CA LEU A 129 -13.36 -13.32 1.03
C LEU A 129 -12.17 -13.67 0.13
N ILE A 130 -12.01 -14.94 -0.25
CA ILE A 130 -10.92 -15.39 -1.12
C ILE A 130 -11.48 -15.83 -2.47
N SER A 131 -10.77 -15.45 -3.55
CA SER A 131 -11.03 -15.93 -4.90
C SER A 131 -9.74 -16.38 -5.55
N GLN A 132 -9.73 -17.57 -6.14
CA GLN A 132 -8.64 -18.13 -6.94
C GLN A 132 -9.12 -18.27 -8.39
N PRO A 133 -8.99 -17.21 -9.21
CA PRO A 133 -9.49 -17.21 -10.58
C PRO A 133 -8.60 -18.02 -11.52
N ASP A 134 -9.21 -18.61 -12.54
CA ASP A 134 -8.54 -19.37 -13.61
C ASP A 134 -7.82 -18.46 -14.62
N TYR A 135 -8.35 -17.25 -14.87
CA TYR A 135 -7.81 -16.30 -15.85
C TYR A 135 -8.06 -14.83 -15.50
N GLY A 136 -7.29 -13.93 -16.13
CA GLY A 136 -7.23 -12.52 -15.79
C GLY A 136 -8.55 -11.75 -15.95
N GLU A 137 -9.34 -12.05 -16.99
CA GLU A 137 -10.68 -11.44 -17.16
C GLU A 137 -11.60 -11.79 -15.99
N GLN A 138 -11.63 -13.06 -15.58
CA GLN A 138 -12.45 -13.52 -14.46
C GLN A 138 -12.03 -12.84 -13.16
N ALA A 139 -10.73 -12.77 -12.88
CA ALA A 139 -10.19 -12.07 -11.72
C ALA A 139 -10.70 -10.62 -11.64
N LEU A 140 -10.59 -9.87 -12.74
CA LEU A 140 -10.96 -8.45 -12.79
C LEU A 140 -12.49 -8.25 -12.78
N GLU A 141 -13.27 -9.19 -13.33
CA GLU A 141 -14.73 -9.20 -13.21
C GLU A 141 -15.20 -9.45 -11.77
N ILE A 142 -14.54 -10.36 -11.05
CA ILE A 142 -14.80 -10.60 -9.62
C ILE A 142 -14.56 -9.33 -8.82
N VAL A 143 -13.42 -8.65 -9.02
CA VAL A 143 -13.12 -7.36 -8.39
C VAL A 143 -14.23 -6.33 -8.68
N ASP A 144 -14.70 -6.27 -9.93
CA ASP A 144 -15.74 -5.31 -10.36
C ASP A 144 -17.10 -5.63 -9.73
N ILE A 145 -17.48 -6.90 -9.61
CA ILE A 145 -18.71 -7.35 -8.94
C ILE A 145 -18.66 -7.03 -7.45
N LEU A 146 -17.56 -7.38 -6.78
CA LEU A 146 -17.35 -7.11 -5.35
C LEU A 146 -17.43 -5.61 -5.07
N THR A 147 -16.75 -4.79 -5.89
CA THR A 147 -16.79 -3.34 -5.76
C THR A 147 -18.21 -2.78 -5.96
N ARG A 148 -18.95 -3.26 -6.97
CA ARG A 148 -20.31 -2.78 -7.25
C ARG A 148 -21.33 -3.17 -6.18
N SER A 149 -21.06 -4.21 -5.38
CA SER A 149 -21.93 -4.56 -4.25
C SER A 149 -21.99 -3.44 -3.21
N GLY A 150 -20.96 -2.59 -3.13
CA GLY A 150 -20.83 -1.55 -2.11
C GLY A 150 -20.55 -2.10 -0.71
N ALA A 151 -20.36 -3.41 -0.56
CA ALA A 151 -20.15 -4.06 0.74
C ALA A 151 -18.67 -4.30 1.06
N VAL A 152 -17.77 -4.23 0.07
CA VAL A 152 -16.34 -4.51 0.27
C VAL A 152 -15.58 -3.20 0.40
N ASP A 153 -14.85 -3.02 1.50
CA ASP A 153 -14.04 -1.84 1.80
C ASP A 153 -12.63 -1.93 1.21
N LEU A 154 -12.10 -3.15 1.07
CA LEU A 154 -10.80 -3.39 0.48
C LEU A 154 -10.77 -4.67 -0.37
N VAL A 155 -10.22 -4.56 -1.57
CA VAL A 155 -9.93 -5.70 -2.44
C VAL A 155 -8.46 -5.70 -2.85
N ALA A 156 -7.77 -6.80 -2.62
CA ALA A 156 -6.39 -7.02 -3.04
C ALA A 156 -6.31 -8.01 -4.20
N VAL A 157 -5.46 -7.74 -5.17
CA VAL A 157 -5.18 -8.61 -6.32
C VAL A 157 -3.70 -8.96 -6.31
N ASP A 158 -3.39 -10.22 -6.05
CA ASP A 158 -2.03 -10.76 -5.98
C ASP A 158 -1.83 -11.85 -7.05
N SER A 159 -1.24 -11.58 -8.22
CA SER A 159 -0.65 -10.33 -8.68
C SER A 159 -1.03 -10.00 -10.13
N VAL A 160 -0.74 -8.76 -10.55
CA VAL A 160 -0.95 -8.32 -11.94
C VAL A 160 -0.20 -9.19 -12.95
N ALA A 161 0.97 -9.72 -12.57
CA ALA A 161 1.76 -10.57 -13.45
C ALA A 161 1.03 -11.87 -13.80
N ALA A 162 0.23 -12.40 -12.87
CA ALA A 162 -0.53 -13.62 -13.00
C ALA A 162 -1.94 -13.43 -13.61
N LEU A 163 -2.32 -12.20 -13.96
CA LEU A 163 -3.57 -11.92 -14.68
C LEU A 163 -3.44 -12.30 -16.15
N THR A 164 -3.28 -13.60 -16.42
CA THR A 164 -3.09 -14.15 -17.76
C THR A 164 -4.42 -14.18 -18.50
N PRO A 165 -4.55 -13.53 -19.65
CA PRO A 165 -5.78 -13.54 -20.44
C PRO A 165 -6.20 -14.97 -20.83
N ARG A 166 -7.50 -15.22 -20.89
CA ARG A 166 -8.04 -16.54 -21.26
C ARG A 166 -7.47 -17.10 -22.57
N VAL A 167 -7.37 -16.25 -23.59
CA VAL A 167 -6.85 -16.64 -24.92
C VAL A 167 -5.37 -17.03 -24.87
N GLU A 168 -4.61 -16.49 -23.91
CA GLU A 168 -3.20 -16.85 -23.71
C GLU A 168 -3.07 -18.19 -22.98
N LEU A 169 -3.96 -18.46 -22.02
CA LEU A 169 -4.01 -19.74 -21.28
C LEU A 169 -4.50 -20.92 -22.13
N GLU A 170 -5.48 -20.70 -23.00
CA GLU A 170 -6.00 -21.74 -23.92
C GLU A 170 -5.11 -21.91 -25.17
N GLY A 171 -4.17 -20.99 -25.40
CA GLY A 171 -3.25 -20.99 -26.53
C GLY A 171 -2.13 -22.02 -26.43
N GLN A 172 -1.37 -22.20 -27.51
CA GLN A 172 -0.21 -23.09 -27.50
C GLN A 172 1.02 -22.40 -26.89
N MET A 173 1.83 -23.13 -26.13
CA MET A 173 3.10 -22.62 -25.62
C MET A 173 4.00 -22.16 -26.78
N GLY A 174 4.46 -20.92 -26.73
CA GLY A 174 5.28 -20.31 -27.79
C GLY A 174 4.49 -19.53 -28.84
N GLU A 175 3.15 -19.54 -28.77
CA GLU A 175 2.31 -18.66 -29.58
C GLU A 175 2.51 -17.20 -29.14
N VAL A 176 2.83 -16.32 -30.10
CA VAL A 176 3.13 -14.92 -29.80
C VAL A 176 1.84 -14.11 -29.72
N GLN A 177 1.43 -13.78 -28.50
CA GLN A 177 0.26 -12.92 -28.26
C GLN A 177 0.69 -11.57 -27.66
N VAL A 178 0.93 -10.57 -28.52
CA VAL A 178 1.50 -9.30 -28.08
C VAL A 178 0.45 -8.41 -27.39
N GLY A 179 0.73 -8.04 -26.14
CA GLY A 179 0.03 -6.95 -25.44
C GLY A 179 -1.42 -7.23 -25.05
N LEU A 180 -1.83 -8.50 -24.98
CA LEU A 180 -3.18 -8.87 -24.57
C LEU A 180 -3.47 -8.44 -23.12
N GLN A 181 -2.58 -8.79 -22.18
CA GLN A 181 -2.70 -8.38 -20.78
C GLN A 181 -2.78 -6.85 -20.60
N ALA A 182 -1.97 -6.07 -21.35
CA ALA A 182 -2.00 -4.61 -21.27
C ALA A 182 -3.34 -4.00 -21.72
N ARG A 183 -3.97 -4.60 -22.75
CA ARG A 183 -5.30 -4.18 -23.22
C ARG A 183 -6.39 -4.53 -22.20
N LEU A 184 -6.34 -5.75 -21.65
CA LEU A 184 -7.22 -6.20 -20.58
C LEU A 184 -7.18 -5.24 -19.39
N MET A 185 -5.98 -4.97 -18.85
CA MET A 185 -5.79 -4.02 -17.74
C MET A 185 -6.32 -2.63 -18.07
N SER A 186 -6.09 -2.13 -19.28
CA SER A 186 -6.58 -0.80 -19.70
C SER A 186 -8.11 -0.72 -19.73
N GLN A 187 -8.78 -1.79 -20.15
CA GLN A 187 -10.24 -1.86 -20.17
C GLN A 187 -10.82 -2.02 -18.77
N ALA A 188 -10.26 -2.93 -17.96
CA ALA A 188 -10.73 -3.20 -16.61
C ALA A 188 -10.58 -1.98 -15.70
N LEU A 189 -9.39 -1.36 -15.66
CA LEU A 189 -9.13 -0.20 -14.80
C LEU A 189 -10.02 1.01 -15.15
N ARG A 190 -10.39 1.17 -16.43
CA ARG A 190 -11.34 2.20 -16.85
C ARG A 190 -12.73 2.02 -16.22
N LYS A 191 -13.18 0.76 -16.08
CA LYS A 191 -14.45 0.43 -15.41
C LYS A 191 -14.30 0.54 -13.89
N LEU A 192 -13.26 -0.07 -13.33
CA LEU A 192 -13.02 -0.16 -11.89
C LEU A 192 -12.87 1.21 -11.24
N ALA A 193 -12.13 2.15 -11.84
CA ALA A 193 -11.82 3.42 -11.20
C ALA A 193 -13.07 4.21 -10.77
N GLY A 194 -14.13 4.21 -11.60
CA GLY A 194 -15.40 4.86 -11.25
C GLY A 194 -16.23 4.09 -10.22
N ASN A 195 -16.17 2.76 -10.24
CA ASN A 195 -16.89 1.92 -9.28
C ASN A 195 -16.25 2.00 -7.89
N LEU A 196 -14.92 1.90 -7.81
CA LEU A 196 -14.16 2.03 -6.57
C LEU A 196 -14.43 3.37 -5.89
N ASN A 197 -14.39 4.47 -6.65
CA ASN A 197 -14.63 5.79 -6.08
C ASN A 197 -16.02 5.94 -5.44
N ARG A 198 -17.06 5.38 -6.09
CA ARG A 198 -18.44 5.42 -5.59
C ARG A 198 -18.65 4.51 -4.39
N ALA A 199 -18.04 3.32 -4.40
CA ALA A 199 -18.15 2.33 -3.33
C ALA A 199 -17.21 2.60 -2.15
N LYS A 200 -16.29 3.57 -2.27
CA LYS A 200 -15.21 3.83 -1.30
C LYS A 200 -14.26 2.63 -1.08
N THR A 201 -14.32 1.61 -1.92
CA THR A 201 -13.41 0.45 -1.86
C THR A 201 -11.97 0.82 -2.24
N VAL A 202 -10.99 0.43 -1.41
CA VAL A 202 -9.56 0.44 -1.77
C VAL A 202 -9.27 -0.77 -2.66
N CYS A 203 -8.60 -0.56 -3.79
CA CYS A 203 -8.12 -1.66 -4.63
C CYS A 203 -6.59 -1.72 -4.64
N LEU A 204 -6.02 -2.75 -4.02
CA LEU A 204 -4.60 -3.02 -4.02
C LEU A 204 -4.25 -3.95 -5.19
N PHE A 205 -3.23 -3.59 -5.96
CA PHE A 205 -2.59 -4.49 -6.92
C PHE A 205 -1.15 -4.72 -6.49
N THR A 206 -0.75 -5.98 -6.33
CA THR A 206 0.67 -6.30 -6.29
C THR A 206 1.21 -6.45 -7.71
N ASN A 207 2.47 -6.10 -7.93
CA ASN A 207 3.11 -6.28 -9.22
C ASN A 207 4.58 -6.65 -9.07
N GLN A 208 5.10 -7.33 -10.08
CA GLN A 208 6.50 -7.75 -10.13
C GLN A 208 7.32 -6.76 -10.96
N ILE A 209 8.62 -6.74 -10.74
CA ILE A 209 9.58 -6.06 -11.60
C ILE A 209 10.07 -7.04 -12.67
N ARG A 210 10.18 -6.56 -13.90
CA ARG A 210 10.82 -7.23 -15.04
C ARG A 210 11.87 -6.29 -15.61
N GLU A 211 12.79 -6.82 -16.42
CA GLU A 211 13.77 -6.00 -17.13
C GLU A 211 13.43 -5.91 -18.61
N LYS A 212 13.54 -4.72 -19.18
CA LYS A 212 13.41 -4.50 -20.62
C LYS A 212 14.77 -4.73 -21.27
N ILE A 213 14.84 -5.74 -22.12
CA ILE A 213 16.03 -6.04 -22.92
C ILE A 213 16.33 -4.87 -23.87
N GLY A 214 17.60 -4.49 -23.99
CA GLY A 214 18.08 -3.49 -24.97
C GLY A 214 18.01 -2.03 -24.53
N VAL A 215 17.88 -1.76 -23.22
CA VAL A 215 17.97 -0.39 -22.67
C VAL A 215 19.43 -0.07 -22.35
N SER A 216 20.07 0.79 -23.14
CA SER A 216 21.45 1.24 -22.92
C SER A 216 21.57 2.50 -22.04
N PHE A 217 20.47 3.21 -21.79
CA PHE A 217 20.43 4.44 -20.99
C PHE A 217 19.15 4.54 -20.16
N GLY A 218 19.27 4.89 -18.88
CA GLY A 218 18.16 4.94 -17.92
C GLY A 218 17.96 3.62 -17.17
N SER A 219 16.84 3.50 -16.45
CA SER A 219 16.51 2.26 -15.73
C SER A 219 15.92 1.22 -16.70
N PRO A 220 16.41 -0.03 -16.69
CA PRO A 220 15.83 -1.12 -17.48
C PRO A 220 14.55 -1.69 -16.86
N GLU A 221 14.19 -1.31 -15.63
CA GLU A 221 13.06 -1.89 -14.91
C GLU A 221 11.72 -1.52 -15.56
N THR A 222 10.87 -2.53 -15.73
CA THR A 222 9.51 -2.43 -16.22
C THR A 222 8.57 -3.30 -15.39
N GLN A 223 7.27 -3.20 -15.65
CA GLN A 223 6.21 -3.90 -14.93
C GLN A 223 5.25 -4.60 -15.92
N PRO A 224 4.76 -5.81 -15.60
CA PRO A 224 3.64 -6.45 -16.28
C PRO A 224 2.35 -5.61 -16.28
N GLY A 225 1.38 -5.96 -17.13
CA GLY A 225 0.09 -5.27 -17.22
C GLY A 225 0.09 -3.92 -17.97
N GLY A 226 1.21 -3.54 -18.59
CA GLY A 226 1.32 -2.33 -19.39
C GLY A 226 1.37 -1.03 -18.57
N ARG A 227 0.92 0.09 -19.16
CA ARG A 227 1.05 1.43 -18.53
C ARG A 227 -0.21 1.86 -17.78
N ALA A 228 -1.35 1.23 -17.99
CA ALA A 228 -2.64 1.70 -17.47
C ALA A 228 -2.63 1.80 -15.95
N LEU A 229 -2.18 0.75 -15.25
CA LEU A 229 -2.10 0.73 -13.79
C LEU A 229 -1.30 1.93 -13.26
N LYS A 230 -0.14 2.22 -13.87
CA LYS A 230 0.69 3.36 -13.47
C LYS A 230 -0.06 4.70 -13.50
N PHE A 231 -1.04 4.88 -14.40
CA PHE A 231 -1.82 6.10 -14.50
C PHE A 231 -3.03 6.12 -13.56
N TYR A 232 -3.74 5.00 -13.45
CA TYR A 232 -4.92 4.87 -12.60
C TYR A 232 -4.58 4.85 -11.11
N SER A 233 -3.47 4.24 -10.69
CA SER A 233 -3.07 4.20 -9.28
C SER A 233 -2.91 5.60 -8.71
N SER A 234 -3.51 5.86 -7.56
CA SER A 234 -3.35 7.11 -6.80
C SER A 234 -2.05 7.10 -6.02
N GLN A 235 -1.65 5.95 -5.51
CA GLN A 235 -0.36 5.73 -4.88
C GLN A 235 0.37 4.56 -5.55
N ARG A 236 1.69 4.66 -5.68
CA ARG A 236 2.55 3.58 -6.17
C ARG A 236 3.73 3.41 -5.23
N LEU A 237 3.90 2.21 -4.70
CA LEU A 237 4.87 1.87 -3.66
C LEU A 237 5.92 0.91 -4.24
N ASP A 238 7.17 1.34 -4.29
CA ASP A 238 8.33 0.52 -4.69
C ASP A 238 8.96 -0.08 -3.43
N LEU A 239 8.73 -1.37 -3.21
CA LEU A 239 9.22 -2.15 -2.08
C LEU A 239 10.53 -2.84 -2.43
N ARG A 240 11.56 -2.65 -1.61
CA ARG A 240 12.84 -3.35 -1.75
C ARG A 240 13.39 -3.79 -0.41
N ARG A 241 13.87 -5.04 -0.36
CA ARG A 241 14.75 -5.48 0.73
C ARG A 241 16.07 -4.73 0.62
N ILE A 242 16.50 -4.08 1.70
CA ILE A 242 17.78 -3.36 1.77
C ILE A 242 18.80 -4.04 2.67
N GLU A 243 18.35 -4.80 3.67
CA GLU A 243 19.23 -5.53 4.59
C GLU A 243 18.52 -6.79 5.11
N THR A 244 19.29 -7.82 5.46
CA THR A 244 18.79 -9.01 6.17
C THR A 244 19.11 -8.87 7.65
N LEU A 245 18.08 -8.95 8.49
CA LEU A 245 18.18 -8.88 9.94
C LEU A 245 18.66 -10.23 10.48
N LYS A 246 19.65 -10.21 11.37
CA LYS A 246 20.24 -11.43 11.96
C LYS A 246 20.25 -11.38 13.47
N GLU A 247 19.99 -12.53 14.08
CA GLU A 247 20.29 -12.80 15.49
C GLU A 247 21.40 -13.85 15.58
N GLY A 248 22.59 -13.42 15.99
CA GLY A 248 23.78 -14.26 15.88
C GLY A 248 24.06 -14.63 14.43
N THR A 249 23.90 -15.90 14.08
CA THR A 249 24.10 -16.44 12.72
C THR A 249 22.79 -16.64 11.94
N GLU A 250 21.64 -16.59 12.61
CA GLU A 250 20.34 -16.89 12.02
C GLU A 250 19.72 -15.65 11.38
N ALA A 251 19.11 -15.81 10.21
CA ALA A 251 18.38 -14.74 9.54
C ALA A 251 16.94 -14.71 10.06
N VAL A 252 16.57 -13.64 10.76
CA VAL A 252 15.28 -13.52 11.46
C VAL A 252 14.27 -12.61 10.75
N GLY A 253 14.73 -11.86 9.73
CA GLY A 253 13.86 -10.97 8.98
C GLY A 253 14.61 -10.13 7.97
N ASN A 254 13.93 -9.11 7.44
CA ASN A 254 14.47 -8.19 6.46
C ASN A 254 14.14 -6.75 6.81
N ARG A 255 15.10 -5.84 6.64
CA ARG A 255 14.83 -4.42 6.55
C ARG A 255 14.31 -4.13 5.15
N VAL A 256 13.12 -3.55 5.08
CA VAL A 256 12.45 -3.20 3.83
C VAL A 256 12.37 -1.68 3.72
N ARG A 257 12.70 -1.16 2.53
CA ARG A 257 12.51 0.23 2.16
C ARG A 257 11.34 0.32 1.17
N VAL A 258 10.45 1.26 1.43
CA VAL A 258 9.33 1.61 0.55
C VAL A 258 9.52 3.02 0.04
N LYS A 259 9.57 3.18 -1.28
CA LYS A 259 9.57 4.49 -1.93
C LYS A 259 8.20 4.79 -2.53
N VAL A 260 7.61 5.92 -2.15
CA VAL A 260 6.33 6.39 -2.70
C VAL A 260 6.60 7.05 -4.06
N VAL A 261 6.71 6.27 -5.12
CA VAL A 261 7.07 6.77 -6.47
C VAL A 261 5.95 7.54 -7.15
N LYS A 262 4.72 7.43 -6.63
CA LYS A 262 3.57 8.26 -7.03
C LYS A 262 2.65 8.46 -5.83
N ASN A 263 2.17 9.67 -5.65
CA ASN A 263 1.15 10.02 -4.66
C ASN A 263 0.26 11.14 -5.24
N LYS A 264 -1.05 10.91 -5.31
CA LYS A 264 -2.04 11.90 -5.78
C LYS A 264 -2.77 12.61 -4.64
N VAL A 265 -2.56 12.18 -3.40
CA VAL A 265 -3.31 12.68 -2.22
C VAL A 265 -2.41 13.41 -1.23
N ALA A 266 -1.09 13.26 -1.34
CA ALA A 266 -0.08 14.04 -0.64
C ALA A 266 1.23 14.10 -1.44
N ALA A 267 2.28 14.68 -0.85
CA ALA A 267 3.59 14.80 -1.49
C ALA A 267 4.19 13.42 -1.87
N PRO A 268 4.61 13.21 -3.13
CA PRO A 268 5.29 11.99 -3.54
C PRO A 268 6.77 11.99 -3.14
N PHE A 269 7.46 10.87 -3.41
CA PHE A 269 8.90 10.64 -3.28
C PHE A 269 9.47 10.58 -1.87
N ARG A 270 8.60 10.62 -0.85
CA ARG A 270 8.94 10.19 0.50
C ARG A 270 9.30 8.69 0.50
N GLN A 271 10.09 8.31 1.48
CA GLN A 271 10.53 6.95 1.72
C GLN A 271 10.21 6.58 3.16
N ALA A 272 9.92 5.31 3.36
CA ALA A 272 9.77 4.71 4.67
C ALA A 272 10.65 3.47 4.75
N GLU A 273 11.13 3.17 5.94
CA GLU A 273 11.82 1.93 6.23
C GLU A 273 11.18 1.27 7.43
N PHE A 274 11.12 -0.05 7.41
CA PHE A 274 10.61 -0.86 8.50
C PHE A 274 11.19 -2.27 8.44
N ASP A 275 11.13 -2.96 9.57
CA ASP A 275 11.57 -4.34 9.70
C ASP A 275 10.38 -5.27 9.43
N VAL A 276 10.61 -6.29 8.60
CA VAL A 276 9.70 -7.41 8.36
C VAL A 276 10.32 -8.66 8.98
N GLU A 277 9.75 -9.13 10.08
CA GLU A 277 10.18 -10.31 10.82
C GLU A 277 9.48 -11.56 10.27
N TYR A 278 10.24 -12.65 10.12
CA TYR A 278 9.69 -13.89 9.58
C TYR A 278 8.67 -14.51 10.54
N GLY A 279 7.52 -14.91 10.01
CA GLY A 279 6.42 -15.48 10.80
C GLY A 279 5.61 -14.47 11.62
N VAL A 280 6.05 -13.22 11.72
CA VAL A 280 5.39 -12.16 12.52
C VAL A 280 4.85 -11.04 11.62
N GLY A 281 5.64 -10.57 10.66
CA GLY A 281 5.28 -9.46 9.78
C GLY A 281 6.02 -8.16 10.12
N ILE A 282 5.41 -7.02 9.83
CA ILE A 282 5.97 -5.69 10.06
C ILE A 282 5.98 -5.38 11.56
N SER A 283 7.14 -5.00 12.10
CA SER A 283 7.23 -4.56 13.50
C SER A 283 6.95 -3.06 13.63
N ASN A 284 5.84 -2.73 14.29
CA ASN A 284 5.48 -1.33 14.58
C ASN A 284 6.37 -0.74 15.69
N GLU A 285 6.80 -1.55 16.66
CA GLU A 285 7.73 -1.14 17.71
C GLU A 285 9.08 -0.73 17.10
N SER A 286 9.50 -1.46 16.07
CA SER A 286 10.68 -1.14 15.28
C SER A 286 10.54 0.22 14.57
N CYS A 287 9.38 0.47 13.97
CA CYS A 287 9.05 1.76 13.36
C CYS A 287 9.07 2.89 14.40
N LEU A 288 8.50 2.65 15.57
CA LEU A 288 8.40 3.60 16.66
C LEU A 288 9.78 3.99 17.21
N LEU A 289 10.68 3.03 17.37
CA LEU A 289 12.05 3.29 17.79
C LEU A 289 12.81 4.16 16.77
N ASP A 290 12.67 3.87 15.48
CA ASP A 290 13.34 4.66 14.44
C ASP A 290 12.85 6.10 14.42
N LEU A 291 11.53 6.29 14.35
CA LEU A 291 10.92 7.61 14.38
C LEU A 291 11.22 8.35 15.68
N GLY A 292 11.22 7.63 16.80
CA GLY A 292 11.55 8.18 18.10
C GLY A 292 12.98 8.74 18.15
N VAL A 293 13.95 8.01 17.59
CA VAL A 293 15.35 8.46 17.50
C VAL A 293 15.50 9.62 16.52
N GLU A 294 14.89 9.52 15.33
CA GLU A 294 14.96 10.56 14.30
C GLU A 294 14.39 11.91 14.78
N ASN A 295 13.34 11.88 15.59
CA ASN A 295 12.65 13.07 16.11
C ASN A 295 13.10 13.47 17.52
N GLY A 296 14.14 12.82 18.08
CA GLY A 296 14.69 13.15 19.39
C GLY A 296 13.78 12.83 20.59
N VAL A 297 12.75 12.01 20.40
CA VAL A 297 11.85 11.52 21.46
C VAL A 297 12.52 10.37 22.23
N VAL A 298 13.23 9.49 21.51
CA VAL A 298 14.02 8.39 22.06
C VAL A 298 15.49 8.71 21.88
N THR A 299 16.28 8.52 22.94
CA THR A 299 17.73 8.74 22.93
C THR A 299 18.47 7.43 22.70
N LYS A 300 19.48 7.45 21.83
CA LYS A 300 20.38 6.32 21.58
C LYS A 300 21.79 6.66 22.06
N SER A 301 22.28 5.95 23.08
CA SER A 301 23.64 6.08 23.61
C SER A 301 24.41 4.78 23.40
N GLY A 302 25.26 4.75 22.37
CA GLY A 302 25.91 3.53 21.92
C GLY A 302 24.88 2.51 21.44
N SER A 303 24.79 1.36 22.11
CA SER A 303 23.79 0.32 21.84
C SER A 303 22.51 0.46 22.66
N PHE A 304 22.43 1.40 23.60
CA PHE A 304 21.26 1.52 24.49
C PHE A 304 20.24 2.52 23.97
N PHE A 305 18.96 2.17 24.10
CA PHE A 305 17.82 3.06 23.84
C PHE A 305 17.18 3.47 25.17
N SER A 306 16.86 4.76 25.31
CA SER A 306 16.19 5.31 26.49
C SER A 306 15.14 6.33 26.10
N TYR A 307 14.05 6.35 26.86
CA TYR A 307 12.96 7.30 26.76
C TYR A 307 12.88 8.11 28.05
N GLY A 308 13.24 9.41 27.98
CA GLY A 308 13.49 10.21 29.17
C GLY A 308 14.57 9.56 30.05
N GLU A 309 14.25 9.28 31.31
CA GLU A 309 15.12 8.56 32.25
C GLU A 309 14.97 7.03 32.19
N THR A 310 13.95 6.53 31.49
CA THR A 310 13.65 5.10 31.42
C THR A 310 14.49 4.44 30.34
N ARG A 311 15.21 3.38 30.72
CA ARG A 311 16.00 2.57 29.77
C ARG A 311 15.10 1.53 29.11
N LEU A 312 14.91 1.63 27.80
CA LEU A 312 14.10 0.68 27.02
C LEU A 312 14.81 -0.66 26.83
N GLY A 313 16.13 -0.63 26.60
CA GLY A 313 16.90 -1.86 26.43
C GLY A 313 18.30 -1.67 25.84
N GLN A 314 19.08 -2.75 25.86
CA GLN A 314 20.33 -2.85 25.11
C GLN A 314 20.07 -3.45 23.74
N GLY A 315 20.35 -2.70 22.68
CA GLY A 315 20.12 -3.11 21.31
C GLY A 315 18.65 -2.99 20.91
N ARG A 316 18.43 -3.17 19.60
CA ARG A 316 17.12 -2.97 18.98
C ARG A 316 16.08 -3.99 19.47
N ASN A 317 16.43 -5.28 19.47
CA ASN A 317 15.46 -6.35 19.79
C ASN A 317 14.93 -6.27 21.22
N ASN A 318 15.81 -6.07 22.21
CA ASN A 318 15.37 -5.90 23.60
C ASN A 318 14.48 -4.66 23.78
N SER A 319 14.79 -3.57 23.08
CA SER A 319 13.99 -2.34 23.15
C SER A 319 12.60 -2.52 22.49
N LYS A 320 12.52 -3.29 21.40
CA LYS A 320 11.24 -3.66 20.78
C LYS A 320 10.38 -4.49 21.73
N HIS A 321 10.96 -5.54 22.33
CA HIS A 321 10.24 -6.40 23.28
C HIS A 321 9.73 -5.60 24.47
N PHE A 322 10.55 -4.68 25.01
CA PHE A 322 10.12 -3.80 26.08
C PHE A 322 8.89 -2.95 25.68
N LEU A 323 8.87 -2.39 24.46
CA LEU A 323 7.73 -1.61 23.98
C LEU A 323 6.49 -2.48 23.72
N ALA A 324 6.67 -3.70 23.22
CA ALA A 324 5.58 -4.65 23.04
C ALA A 324 4.94 -5.04 24.40
N ASP A 325 5.75 -5.22 25.44
CA ASP A 325 5.29 -5.53 26.79
C ASP A 325 4.68 -4.31 27.52
N ASN A 326 4.92 -3.09 27.03
CA ASN A 326 4.48 -1.83 27.65
C ASN A 326 3.73 -0.93 26.65
N PRO A 327 2.51 -1.33 26.21
CA PRO A 327 1.77 -0.64 25.15
C PRO A 327 1.46 0.82 25.49
N GLU A 328 1.15 1.13 26.75
CA GLU A 328 0.88 2.51 27.21
C GLU A 328 2.07 3.45 26.96
N MET A 329 3.30 2.96 27.19
CA MET A 329 4.51 3.75 26.94
C MET A 329 4.74 3.92 25.44
N ALA A 330 4.50 2.87 24.66
CA ALA A 330 4.59 2.98 23.21
C ALA A 330 3.54 3.98 22.67
N ASP A 331 2.32 4.04 23.22
CA ASP A 331 1.28 5.03 22.86
C ASP A 331 1.72 6.45 23.19
N GLU A 332 2.34 6.64 24.35
CA GLU A 332 2.90 7.93 24.75
C GLU A 332 4.02 8.39 23.80
N ILE A 333 4.95 7.49 23.45
CA ILE A 333 6.05 7.78 22.52
C ILE A 333 5.49 8.13 21.14
N GLU A 334 4.50 7.38 20.66
CA GLU A 334 3.83 7.63 19.39
C GLU A 334 3.19 9.03 19.37
N ALA A 335 2.42 9.38 20.40
CA ALA A 335 1.80 10.69 20.53
C ALA A 335 2.84 11.83 20.53
N LYS A 336 3.99 11.65 21.20
CA LYS A 336 5.09 12.63 21.18
C LYS A 336 5.76 12.75 19.81
N ILE A 337 5.87 11.66 19.06
CA ILE A 337 6.37 11.68 17.67
C ILE A 337 5.41 12.48 16.78
N TYR A 338 4.11 12.23 16.86
CA TYR A 338 3.11 13.00 16.11
C TYR A 338 3.16 14.50 16.45
N ALA A 339 3.29 14.84 17.74
CA ALA A 339 3.44 16.21 18.19
C ALA A 339 4.73 16.87 17.65
N ALA A 340 5.86 16.15 17.64
CA ALA A 340 7.13 16.63 17.11
C ALA A 340 7.07 16.88 15.59
N LEU A 341 6.30 16.06 14.87
CA LEU A 341 6.09 16.20 13.42
C LEU A 341 5.05 17.27 13.07
N GLY A 342 4.32 17.80 14.04
CA GLY A 342 3.23 18.76 13.81
C GLY A 342 2.05 18.17 13.04
N VAL A 343 1.83 16.87 13.17
CA VAL A 343 0.73 16.14 12.51
C VAL A 343 -0.33 15.82 13.57
N GLU A 344 -1.57 16.26 13.35
CA GLU A 344 -2.69 15.84 14.21
C GLU A 344 -2.90 14.32 14.06
N GLN A 345 -3.04 13.61 15.18
CA GLN A 345 -3.45 12.22 15.15
C GLN A 345 -4.87 12.15 14.57
N THR A 346 -5.01 11.60 13.37
CA THR A 346 -6.34 11.33 12.83
C THR A 346 -6.97 10.22 13.66
N ASN A 347 -8.21 10.43 14.12
CA ASN A 347 -9.00 9.55 15.01
C ASN A 347 -9.35 8.15 14.43
N GLY A 348 -8.54 7.61 13.53
CA GLY A 348 -8.51 6.17 13.27
C GLY A 348 -7.31 5.62 14.01
N GLY A 349 -7.50 5.21 15.27
CA GLY A 349 -6.44 4.56 16.04
C GLY A 349 -5.76 3.50 15.18
N SER A 350 -4.43 3.51 15.17
CA SER A 350 -3.70 2.28 14.95
C SER A 350 -4.16 1.36 16.07
N ALA A 351 -5.19 0.55 15.82
CA ALA A 351 -5.42 -0.62 16.64
C ALA A 351 -4.14 -1.41 16.44
N ARG A 352 -3.20 -1.27 17.39
CA ARG A 352 -2.03 -2.12 17.43
C ARG A 352 -2.60 -3.51 17.54
N THR A 353 -2.60 -4.22 16.42
CA THR A 353 -2.80 -5.65 16.40
C THR A 353 -1.71 -6.17 17.29
N ALA A 354 -2.06 -6.51 18.54
CA ALA A 354 -1.14 -7.14 19.45
C ALA A 354 -0.62 -8.37 18.72
N ASN A 355 0.64 -8.35 18.31
CA ASN A 355 1.26 -9.54 17.75
C ASN A 355 1.09 -10.63 18.82
N PRO A 356 0.45 -11.77 18.51
CA PRO A 356 0.47 -12.88 19.44
C PRO A 356 1.93 -13.20 19.73
N ALA A 357 2.25 -13.41 21.02
CA ALA A 357 3.60 -13.76 21.45
C ALA A 357 4.15 -14.87 20.54
N PRO A 358 5.41 -14.78 20.06
CA PRO A 358 5.93 -15.72 19.09
C PRO A 358 5.93 -17.13 19.68
N GLU A 359 5.05 -17.99 19.17
CA GLU A 359 5.24 -19.43 19.30
C GLU A 359 6.51 -19.78 18.52
N LYS A 360 7.48 -20.40 19.20
CA LYS A 360 8.77 -20.75 18.59
C LYS A 360 8.52 -21.54 17.29
N PRO A 361 9.10 -21.14 16.16
CA PRO A 361 8.93 -21.87 14.91
C PRO A 361 9.48 -23.30 15.07
N SER A 362 8.78 -24.26 14.47
CA SER A 362 9.28 -25.64 14.43
C SER A 362 10.57 -25.70 13.60
N PRO A 363 11.54 -26.58 13.92
CA PRO A 363 12.82 -26.68 13.20
C PRO A 363 12.65 -26.83 11.67
N THR A 364 11.55 -27.46 11.26
CA THR A 364 11.16 -27.69 9.86
C THR A 364 10.74 -26.41 9.10
N GLU A 365 10.19 -25.40 9.77
CA GLU A 365 9.77 -24.14 9.13
C GLU A 365 10.96 -23.21 8.83
N VAL A 366 11.99 -23.24 9.68
CA VAL A 366 13.22 -22.45 9.51
C VAL A 366 14.08 -22.97 8.35
N GLU A 367 14.11 -24.29 8.17
CA GLU A 367 14.91 -24.96 7.13
C GLU A 367 14.36 -24.70 5.71
N ALA A 368 13.03 -24.66 5.55
CA ALA A 368 12.38 -24.36 4.27
C ALA A 368 12.57 -22.89 3.85
N ALA A 369 12.50 -21.95 4.80
CA ALA A 369 12.73 -20.52 4.54
C ALA A 369 14.20 -20.20 4.23
N ALA A 370 15.14 -20.89 4.86
CA ALA A 370 16.58 -20.75 4.59
C ALA A 370 16.97 -21.27 3.19
N ALA A 371 16.33 -22.36 2.73
CA ALA A 371 16.58 -22.92 1.41
C ALA A 371 16.15 -21.99 0.26
N ALA A 372 15.05 -21.25 0.43
CA ALA A 372 14.55 -20.29 -0.57
C ALA A 372 15.36 -18.97 -0.64
N ALA A 373 16.21 -18.68 0.36
CA ALA A 373 16.96 -17.44 0.46
C ALA A 373 18.38 -17.49 -0.14
N THR A 374 18.82 -18.64 -0.64
CA THR A 374 20.17 -18.82 -1.20
C THR A 374 20.14 -18.59 -2.71
N PRO A 375 20.83 -17.56 -3.26
CA PRO A 375 20.94 -17.40 -4.70
C PRO A 375 21.73 -18.57 -5.33
N PRO A 376 21.40 -19.01 -6.56
CA PRO A 376 22.17 -20.03 -7.24
C PRO A 376 23.60 -19.53 -7.46
N ALA A 377 24.59 -20.38 -7.15
CA ALA A 377 25.99 -20.08 -7.36
C ALA A 377 26.24 -19.78 -8.84
N ALA A 378 26.87 -18.63 -9.12
CA ALA A 378 27.28 -18.28 -10.47
C ALA A 378 28.34 -19.28 -10.96
N GLU A 379 28.04 -20.05 -12.00
CA GLU A 379 29.03 -20.82 -12.74
C GLU A 379 30.00 -19.87 -13.45
N GLU A 380 31.29 -19.98 -13.12
CA GLU A 380 32.37 -19.33 -13.86
C GLU A 380 32.41 -19.85 -15.30
N PRO A 381 32.62 -18.97 -16.31
CA PRO A 381 32.76 -19.43 -17.69
C PRO A 381 34.07 -20.19 -17.85
N GLN A 382 33.99 -21.49 -18.13
CA GLN A 382 35.13 -22.27 -18.59
C GLN A 382 35.57 -21.75 -19.97
N ALA A 383 36.84 -21.37 -20.06
CA ALA A 383 37.50 -21.01 -21.31
C ALA A 383 37.69 -22.24 -22.20
N ALA A 384 37.19 -22.16 -23.45
CA ALA A 384 37.72 -22.84 -24.62
C ALA A 384 37.33 -22.07 -25.88
#